data_AF-A0A179FT31-F1
#
_entry.id   AF-A0A179FT31-F1
#
_cell.length_a   1.000
_cell.length_b   1.000
_cell.length_c   1.000
_cell.angle_alpha   90.00
_cell.angle_beta   90.00
_cell.angle_gamma   90.00
#
_symmetry.space_group_name_H-M   'P 1'
#
loop_
_entity.id
_entity.type
_entity.pdbx_description
1 polymer ?
#
loop_
_entity_poly.entity_id
_entity_poly.type
_entity_poly.pdbx_seq_one_letter_code
_entity_poly.pdbx_strand_id
1 'polypeptide(L)'
;MDDLQASSGKVTDWVHPGDKSGEFKRQVSSFRDWISREAGAKYPPEKGRYHLYVSYACPWACRTLAARKLKGLEDIISYSVVHWHLGQNGWRFVTKDEKEPGENVIPDPIEGHESFTHLRQVYFESEKDYSGRFTVPVLYDKKTKSIVSNESAEILRMFSTEFDDLIDEKYRSIVLYPENLRSQIDETNTWHYDLINNGVYKSGFATTAEAYERNVIALFEALDKAEKHLREQKDGPYWFGKNITETDIRLYVTLIRFDPVYVQHFKCNIRDIRSGYPALHKWMRNLYWNHAAFKDTTQFEHIKWHYTRSHTQINPLSITPVGPLPNIMELDEEVPAVAAKI
;
A
#
# COMPACT_ATOMS: atom_id res chain seq x y z
N MET A 1 38.78 -10.52 -14.05
CA MET A 1 37.87 -11.23 -13.14
C MET A 1 37.59 -10.24 -12.04
N ASP A 2 36.67 -9.31 -12.33
CA ASP A 2 36.28 -8.29 -11.37
C ASP A 2 34.90 -8.66 -10.85
N ASP A 3 34.84 -8.81 -9.53
CA ASP A 3 33.69 -9.21 -8.74
C ASP A 3 32.52 -8.25 -8.97
N LEU A 4 31.50 -8.75 -9.67
CA LEU A 4 30.13 -8.26 -9.54
C LEU A 4 29.68 -8.56 -8.10
N GLN A 5 29.83 -7.59 -7.20
CA GLN A 5 29.12 -7.58 -5.92
C GLN A 5 27.62 -7.41 -6.19
N ALA A 6 26.96 -8.51 -6.51
CA ALA A 6 25.54 -8.68 -6.27
C ALA A 6 25.26 -8.34 -4.80
N SER A 7 24.24 -7.54 -4.52
CA SER A 7 23.82 -7.22 -3.16
C SER A 7 23.63 -8.53 -2.39
N SER A 8 24.45 -8.78 -1.37
CA SER A 8 24.55 -10.07 -0.66
C SER A 8 23.39 -10.37 0.29
N GLY A 9 22.27 -9.63 0.20
CA GLY A 9 21.10 -9.78 1.06
C GLY A 9 19.95 -10.52 0.38
N LYS A 10 19.18 -11.30 1.14
CA LYS A 10 17.91 -11.89 0.67
C LYS A 10 16.87 -10.77 0.53
N VAL A 11 15.90 -10.93 -0.38
CA VAL A 11 14.77 -9.97 -0.52
C VAL A 11 13.99 -9.80 0.80
N THR A 12 14.02 -10.83 1.65
CA THR A 12 13.40 -10.86 2.98
C THR A 12 14.23 -10.21 4.08
N ASP A 13 15.42 -9.69 3.78
CA ASP A 13 16.25 -8.97 4.74
C ASP A 13 15.75 -7.53 4.86
N TRP A 14 14.82 -7.31 5.80
CA TRP A 14 14.17 -6.02 5.99
C TRP A 14 15.08 -4.98 6.63
N VAL A 15 15.97 -5.42 7.53
CA VAL A 15 17.08 -4.65 8.11
C VAL A 15 18.39 -5.26 7.60
N HIS A 16 19.36 -4.43 7.25
CA HIS A 16 20.63 -4.90 6.71
C HIS A 16 21.34 -5.83 7.73
N PRO A 17 21.79 -7.03 7.32
CA PRO A 17 22.57 -7.90 8.19
C PRO A 17 23.79 -7.15 8.75
N GLY A 18 23.85 -6.98 10.07
CA GLY A 18 24.93 -6.25 10.75
C GLY A 18 24.68 -4.76 11.03
N ASP A 19 23.50 -4.21 10.71
CA ASP A 19 23.13 -2.87 11.19
C ASP A 19 22.96 -2.88 12.71
N LYS A 20 23.82 -2.12 13.42
CA LYS A 20 23.83 -2.02 14.88
C LYS A 20 22.81 -1.01 15.44
N SER A 21 22.28 -0.12 14.61
CA SER A 21 21.25 0.84 15.03
C SER A 21 19.91 0.15 15.32
N GLY A 22 19.68 -1.00 14.66
CA GLY A 22 18.42 -1.72 14.67
C GLY A 22 17.28 -1.02 13.93
N GLU A 23 17.59 0.01 13.14
CA GLU A 23 16.60 0.78 12.40
C GLU A 23 16.24 0.14 11.06
N PHE A 24 14.95 0.16 10.74
CA PHE A 24 14.47 -0.13 9.39
C PHE A 24 14.62 1.09 8.49
N LYS A 25 15.44 0.95 7.43
CA LYS A 25 15.62 1.97 6.39
C LYS A 25 14.99 1.51 5.09
N ARG A 26 13.94 2.20 4.66
CA ARG A 26 13.26 1.89 3.39
C ARG A 26 14.13 2.31 2.21
N GLN A 27 14.33 1.40 1.27
CA GLN A 27 14.97 1.74 -0.01
C GLN A 27 14.06 2.62 -0.86
N VAL A 28 14.67 3.59 -1.55
CA VAL A 28 13.97 4.50 -2.46
C VAL A 28 13.64 3.78 -3.77
N SER A 29 12.45 4.06 -4.32
CA SER A 29 11.97 3.55 -5.61
C SER A 29 12.89 3.99 -6.77
N SER A 30 13.19 3.07 -7.69
CA SER A 30 14.19 3.28 -8.76
C SER A 30 13.58 3.76 -10.08
N PHE A 31 12.39 3.30 -10.44
CA PHE A 31 11.71 3.69 -11.69
C PHE A 31 10.77 4.85 -11.38
N ARG A 32 11.05 6.01 -11.98
CA ARG A 32 10.43 7.31 -11.66
C ARG A 32 10.01 8.08 -12.90
N ASP A 33 9.86 7.39 -14.04
CA ASP A 33 9.28 8.02 -15.24
C ASP A 33 7.80 8.33 -15.00
N TRP A 34 7.24 9.21 -15.82
CA TRP A 34 5.85 9.67 -15.72
C TRP A 34 5.04 9.35 -16.97
N ILE A 35 3.81 8.91 -16.76
CA ILE A 35 2.77 9.09 -17.78
C ILE A 35 2.46 10.58 -17.85
N SER A 36 2.38 11.14 -19.06
CA SER A 36 2.09 12.56 -19.24
C SER A 36 1.21 12.78 -20.46
N ARG A 37 0.19 13.61 -20.32
CA ARG A 37 -0.66 14.06 -21.43
C ARG A 37 0.00 15.12 -22.33
N GLU A 38 1.19 15.60 -21.96
CA GLU A 38 1.92 16.57 -22.76
C GLU A 38 2.30 16.01 -24.14
N ALA A 39 2.29 16.88 -25.15
CA ALA A 39 2.66 16.48 -26.51
C ALA A 39 4.10 15.96 -26.55
N GLY A 40 4.28 14.76 -27.12
CA GLY A 40 5.60 14.12 -27.23
C GLY A 40 6.07 13.39 -25.97
N ALA A 41 5.22 13.20 -24.97
CA ALA A 41 5.54 12.38 -23.80
C ALA A 41 6.05 10.99 -24.21
N LYS A 42 7.08 10.48 -23.50
CA LYS A 42 7.59 9.11 -23.66
C LYS A 42 6.49 8.07 -23.40
N TYR A 43 5.65 8.36 -22.40
CA TYR A 43 4.51 7.54 -21.98
C TYR A 43 3.21 8.36 -22.02
N PRO A 44 2.55 8.49 -23.18
CA PRO A 44 1.25 9.17 -23.30
C PRO A 44 0.10 8.32 -22.73
N PRO A 45 -0.94 8.93 -22.14
CA PRO A 45 -2.12 8.22 -21.66
C PRO A 45 -2.85 7.51 -22.81
N GLU A 46 -2.93 6.19 -22.76
CA GLU A 46 -3.53 5.37 -23.81
C GLU A 46 -4.32 4.20 -23.23
N LYS A 47 -5.56 4.01 -23.70
CA LYS A 47 -6.41 2.88 -23.31
C LYS A 47 -5.73 1.56 -23.66
N GLY A 48 -5.59 0.69 -22.66
CA GLY A 48 -5.03 -0.65 -22.83
C GLY A 48 -3.53 -0.69 -23.03
N ARG A 49 -2.77 0.41 -22.91
CA ARG A 49 -1.30 0.41 -22.99
C ARG A 49 -0.63 -0.05 -21.70
N TYR A 50 -1.16 0.38 -20.55
CA TYR A 50 -0.52 0.19 -19.25
C TYR A 50 -1.09 -1.00 -18.48
N HIS A 51 -0.23 -1.65 -17.70
CA HIS A 51 -0.60 -2.70 -16.77
C HIS A 51 -0.04 -2.38 -15.37
N LEU A 52 -0.79 -2.74 -14.34
CA LEU A 52 -0.41 -2.52 -12.96
C LEU A 52 -0.22 -3.87 -12.23
N TYR A 53 1.00 -4.17 -11.80
CA TYR A 53 1.25 -5.31 -10.91
C TYR A 53 1.14 -4.87 -9.45
N VAL A 54 0.33 -5.59 -8.68
CA VAL A 54 0.02 -5.22 -7.28
C VAL A 54 0.02 -6.44 -6.37
N SER A 55 -0.01 -6.20 -5.06
CA SER A 55 -0.44 -7.19 -4.07
C SER A 55 -1.52 -6.55 -3.21
N TYR A 56 -2.65 -7.24 -2.98
CA TYR A 56 -3.67 -6.78 -2.02
C TYR A 56 -3.12 -6.66 -0.60
N ALA A 57 -2.02 -7.34 -0.27
CA ALA A 57 -1.38 -7.20 1.03
C ALA A 57 -0.66 -5.86 1.20
N CYS A 58 -0.05 -5.36 0.13
CA CYS A 58 0.83 -4.19 0.17
C CYS A 58 0.03 -2.88 0.24
N PRO A 59 0.15 -2.08 1.32
CA PRO A 59 -0.58 -0.81 1.43
C PRO A 59 -0.19 0.17 0.31
N TRP A 60 1.07 0.17 -0.13
CA TRP A 60 1.55 1.03 -1.21
C TRP A 60 0.87 0.70 -2.54
N ALA A 61 0.66 -0.59 -2.83
CA ALA A 61 -0.02 -1.03 -4.04
C ALA A 61 -1.54 -0.81 -3.97
N CYS A 62 -2.16 -0.95 -2.78
CA CYS A 62 -3.58 -0.64 -2.62
C CYS A 62 -3.92 0.84 -2.85
N ARG A 63 -2.96 1.77 -2.70
CA ARG A 63 -3.17 3.19 -3.08
C ARG A 63 -3.49 3.34 -4.55
N THR A 64 -2.75 2.64 -5.41
CA THR A 64 -2.91 2.74 -6.86
C THR A 64 -4.18 2.02 -7.32
N LEU A 65 -4.59 0.93 -6.66
CA LEU A 65 -5.89 0.30 -6.88
C LEU A 65 -7.07 1.20 -6.51
N ALA A 66 -7.02 1.84 -5.34
CA ALA A 66 -8.05 2.76 -4.90
C ALA A 66 -8.17 3.95 -5.87
N ALA A 67 -7.04 4.55 -6.26
CA ALA A 67 -7.02 5.63 -7.25
C ALA A 67 -7.56 5.18 -8.61
N ARG A 68 -7.13 4.01 -9.11
CA ARG A 68 -7.62 3.41 -10.36
C ARG A 68 -9.16 3.32 -10.37
N LYS A 69 -9.75 2.84 -9.27
CA LYS A 69 -11.20 2.67 -9.17
C LYS A 69 -11.96 3.98 -8.93
N LEU A 70 -11.41 4.90 -8.13
CA LEU A 70 -12.00 6.24 -7.96
C LEU A 70 -12.06 7.02 -9.28
N LYS A 71 -11.03 6.85 -10.13
CA LYS A 71 -10.90 7.56 -11.40
C LYS A 71 -11.49 6.82 -12.60
N GLY A 72 -12.22 5.72 -12.39
CA GLY A 72 -12.88 5.00 -13.48
C GLY A 72 -11.92 4.42 -14.51
N LEU A 73 -10.70 4.07 -14.10
CA LEU A 73 -9.62 3.61 -14.99
C LEU A 73 -9.69 2.10 -15.25
N GLU A 74 -10.76 1.41 -14.85
CA GLU A 74 -10.81 -0.03 -14.89
C GLU A 74 -10.65 -0.63 -16.30
N ASP A 75 -11.26 0.02 -17.30
CA ASP A 75 -11.19 -0.37 -18.70
C ASP A 75 -9.97 0.20 -19.44
N ILE A 76 -9.17 1.05 -18.77
CA ILE A 76 -8.02 1.75 -19.35
C ILE A 76 -6.72 1.07 -18.93
N ILE A 77 -6.60 0.74 -17.65
CA ILE A 77 -5.40 0.17 -17.05
C ILE A 77 -5.78 -1.20 -16.48
N SER A 78 -5.25 -2.28 -17.06
CA SER A 78 -5.43 -3.61 -16.48
C SER A 78 -4.51 -3.79 -15.27
N TYR A 79 -4.84 -4.75 -14.40
CA TYR A 79 -3.98 -5.08 -13.26
C TYR A 79 -3.95 -6.60 -13.02
N SER A 80 -2.88 -7.06 -12.39
CA SER A 80 -2.75 -8.42 -11.90
C SER A 80 -2.18 -8.40 -10.48
N VAL A 81 -2.60 -9.39 -9.69
CA VAL A 81 -2.28 -9.50 -8.27
C VAL A 81 -1.31 -10.67 -8.08
N VAL A 82 -0.11 -10.36 -7.58
CA VAL A 82 0.86 -11.39 -7.19
C VAL A 82 0.35 -12.17 -5.98
N HIS A 83 0.86 -13.39 -5.81
CA HIS A 83 0.55 -14.23 -4.66
C HIS A 83 0.89 -13.51 -3.34
N TRP A 84 0.08 -13.70 -2.29
CA TRP A 84 0.24 -13.01 -1.00
C TRP A 84 1.56 -13.35 -0.29
N HIS A 85 2.07 -14.57 -0.45
CA HIS A 85 3.35 -14.99 0.14
C HIS A 85 4.54 -14.37 -0.58
N LEU A 86 5.36 -13.63 0.17
CA LEU A 86 6.63 -13.08 -0.31
C LEU A 86 7.76 -14.02 0.11
N GLY A 87 8.25 -14.82 -0.84
CA GLY A 87 9.35 -15.75 -0.61
C GLY A 87 10.73 -15.12 -0.80
N GLN A 88 11.77 -15.96 -0.74
CA GLN A 88 13.17 -15.53 -0.91
C GLN A 88 13.45 -14.89 -2.29
N ASN A 89 12.71 -15.31 -3.32
CA ASN A 89 12.79 -14.77 -4.67
C ASN A 89 11.89 -13.55 -4.90
N GLY A 90 11.23 -13.04 -3.85
CA GLY A 90 10.30 -11.92 -3.92
C GLY A 90 8.87 -12.33 -4.28
N TRP A 91 8.14 -11.39 -4.86
CA TRP A 91 6.75 -11.61 -5.27
C TRP A 91 6.67 -12.59 -6.44
N ARG A 92 5.84 -13.62 -6.29
CA ARG A 92 5.58 -14.61 -7.33
C ARG A 92 4.19 -14.46 -7.92
N PHE A 93 4.03 -14.85 -9.17
CA PHE A 93 2.71 -15.07 -9.76
C PHE A 93 2.14 -16.41 -9.27
N VAL A 94 0.81 -16.52 -9.28
CA VAL A 94 0.16 -17.81 -9.05
C VAL A 94 0.26 -18.67 -10.31
N THR A 95 0.23 -19.99 -10.15
CA THR A 95 0.09 -20.91 -11.28
C THR A 95 -1.37 -20.99 -11.71
N LYS A 96 -1.64 -21.57 -12.89
CA LYS A 96 -3.00 -21.74 -13.41
C LYS A 96 -3.88 -22.64 -12.53
N ASP A 97 -3.27 -23.50 -11.73
CA ASP A 97 -3.94 -24.47 -10.88
C ASP A 97 -4.18 -23.94 -9.45
N GLU A 98 -3.49 -22.87 -9.07
CA GLU A 98 -3.67 -22.21 -7.77
C GLU A 98 -4.92 -21.32 -7.77
N LYS A 99 -5.70 -21.43 -6.69
CA LYS A 99 -6.89 -20.60 -6.46
C LYS A 99 -6.72 -19.84 -5.16
N GLU A 100 -6.33 -18.59 -5.29
CA GLU A 100 -6.17 -17.66 -4.17
C GLU A 100 -7.35 -16.68 -4.12
N PRO A 101 -7.74 -16.20 -2.93
CA PRO A 101 -8.90 -15.34 -2.78
C PRO A 101 -8.61 -13.92 -3.27
N GLY A 102 -9.55 -13.34 -4.00
CA GLY A 102 -9.44 -11.98 -4.55
C GLY A 102 -9.50 -11.97 -6.08
N GLU A 103 -9.80 -10.80 -6.62
CA GLU A 103 -9.90 -10.61 -8.06
C GLU A 103 -8.51 -10.48 -8.70
N ASN A 104 -8.35 -10.97 -9.93
CA ASN A 104 -7.10 -10.88 -10.70
C ASN A 104 -5.86 -11.44 -9.99
N VAL A 105 -6.04 -12.37 -9.05
CA VAL A 105 -4.95 -13.22 -8.55
C VAL A 105 -4.72 -14.33 -9.57
N ILE A 106 -3.94 -14.00 -10.60
CA ILE A 106 -3.75 -14.82 -11.80
C ILE A 106 -2.25 -14.93 -12.14
N PRO A 107 -1.86 -15.90 -13.00
CA PRO A 107 -0.55 -15.86 -13.65
C PRO A 107 -0.33 -14.53 -14.38
N ASP A 108 0.93 -14.18 -14.65
CA ASP A 108 1.24 -12.95 -15.39
C ASP A 108 0.47 -12.91 -16.73
N PRO A 109 -0.41 -11.93 -16.96
CA PRO A 109 -1.26 -11.88 -18.14
C PRO A 109 -0.59 -11.20 -19.34
N ILE A 110 0.66 -10.72 -19.21
CA ILE A 110 1.34 -10.00 -20.27
C ILE A 110 1.85 -10.98 -21.34
N GLU A 111 1.59 -10.65 -22.60
CA GLU A 111 2.06 -11.43 -23.75
C GLU A 111 3.59 -11.51 -23.76
N GLY A 112 4.13 -12.73 -23.82
CA GLY A 112 5.57 -12.99 -23.71
C GLY A 112 6.06 -13.24 -22.28
N HIS A 113 5.21 -13.06 -21.26
CA HIS A 113 5.53 -13.36 -19.86
C HIS A 113 5.07 -14.76 -19.43
N GLU A 114 4.76 -15.68 -20.34
CA GLU A 114 4.22 -17.01 -20.00
C GLU A 114 5.19 -17.85 -19.16
N SER A 115 6.49 -17.55 -19.26
CA SER A 115 7.55 -18.18 -18.45
C SER A 115 7.88 -17.41 -17.15
N PHE A 116 7.25 -16.26 -16.94
CA PHE A 116 7.51 -15.45 -15.75
C PHE A 116 6.77 -16.06 -14.57
N THR A 117 7.54 -16.39 -13.55
CA THR A 117 7.06 -16.94 -12.28
C THR A 117 7.15 -15.91 -11.17
N HIS A 118 7.96 -14.87 -11.33
CA HIS A 118 8.22 -13.84 -10.32
C HIS A 118 8.28 -12.44 -10.91
N LEU A 119 7.83 -11.46 -10.13
CA LEU A 119 7.84 -10.05 -10.51
C LEU A 119 9.26 -9.53 -10.81
N ARG A 120 10.30 -10.11 -10.19
CA ARG A 120 11.69 -9.75 -10.50
C ARG A 120 12.05 -9.89 -11.97
N GLN A 121 11.39 -10.79 -12.71
CA GLN A 121 11.64 -10.97 -14.14
C GLN A 121 11.17 -9.75 -14.96
N VAL A 122 10.08 -9.09 -14.53
CA VAL A 122 9.62 -7.80 -15.10
C VAL A 122 10.65 -6.69 -14.86
N TYR A 123 11.28 -6.69 -13.69
CA TYR A 123 12.37 -5.76 -13.38
C TYR A 123 13.59 -5.99 -14.28
N PHE A 124 14.03 -7.25 -14.43
CA PHE A 124 15.18 -7.58 -15.29
C PHE A 124 14.91 -7.36 -16.78
N GLU A 125 13.66 -7.47 -17.22
CA GLU A 125 13.28 -7.08 -18.58
C GLU A 125 13.45 -5.56 -18.80
N SER A 126 13.07 -4.76 -17.80
CA SER A 126 13.18 -3.30 -17.85
C SER A 126 14.62 -2.81 -17.69
N GLU A 127 15.41 -3.48 -16.85
CA GLU A 127 16.81 -3.17 -16.58
C GLU A 127 17.56 -4.45 -16.18
N LYS A 128 18.41 -4.95 -17.09
CA LYS A 128 19.09 -6.26 -16.96
C LYS A 128 19.93 -6.39 -15.69
N ASP A 129 20.60 -5.31 -15.30
CA ASP A 129 21.51 -5.25 -14.16
C ASP A 129 20.85 -4.68 -12.89
N TYR A 130 19.51 -4.68 -12.83
CA TYR A 130 18.77 -4.14 -11.70
C TYR A 130 19.16 -4.82 -10.38
N SER A 131 19.57 -4.03 -9.39
CA SER A 131 20.10 -4.49 -8.10
C SER A 131 19.27 -4.03 -6.90
N GLY A 132 18.15 -3.34 -7.13
CA GLY A 132 17.25 -2.88 -6.08
C GLY A 132 16.24 -3.94 -5.63
N ARG A 133 15.31 -3.54 -4.76
CA ARG A 133 14.19 -4.39 -4.33
C ARG A 133 13.10 -4.47 -5.41
N PHE A 134 12.63 -5.69 -5.67
CA PHE A 134 11.50 -5.98 -6.55
C PHE A 134 10.17 -5.69 -5.84
N THR A 135 9.75 -4.42 -5.78
CA THR A 135 8.58 -3.97 -5.02
C THR A 135 7.28 -4.03 -5.84
N VAL A 136 6.15 -3.92 -5.14
CA VAL A 136 4.86 -3.54 -5.73
C VAL A 136 4.40 -2.22 -5.09
N PRO A 137 3.67 -1.35 -5.80
CA PRO A 137 3.14 -1.52 -7.15
C PRO A 137 4.19 -1.35 -8.25
N VAL A 138 3.92 -1.90 -9.43
CA VAL A 138 4.68 -1.65 -10.67
C VAL A 138 3.71 -1.20 -11.75
N LEU A 139 3.89 0.00 -12.28
CA LEU A 139 3.21 0.48 -13.48
C LEU A 139 4.08 0.17 -14.69
N TYR A 140 3.61 -0.76 -15.53
CA TYR A 140 4.33 -1.32 -16.66
C TYR A 140 3.72 -0.86 -17.98
N ASP A 141 4.56 -0.48 -18.94
CA ASP A 141 4.16 -0.16 -20.31
C ASP A 141 4.33 -1.37 -21.22
N LYS A 142 3.21 -1.91 -21.71
CA LYS A 142 3.20 -3.09 -22.58
C LYS A 142 3.79 -2.82 -23.96
N LYS A 143 3.86 -1.56 -24.42
CA LYS A 143 4.43 -1.22 -25.73
C LYS A 143 5.94 -1.19 -25.70
N THR A 144 6.53 -0.54 -24.70
CA THR A 144 8.00 -0.43 -24.56
C THR A 144 8.61 -1.60 -23.80
N LYS A 145 7.77 -2.45 -23.19
CA LYS A 145 8.17 -3.56 -22.33
C LYS A 145 9.07 -3.11 -21.19
N SER A 146 8.65 -2.05 -20.51
CA SER A 146 9.43 -1.44 -19.44
C SER A 146 8.54 -0.92 -18.31
N ILE A 147 9.09 -0.91 -17.11
CA ILE A 147 8.49 -0.24 -15.95
C ILE A 147 8.54 1.28 -16.18
N VAL A 148 7.37 1.92 -16.08
CA VAL A 148 7.23 3.38 -16.03
C VAL A 148 7.60 3.87 -14.63
N SER A 149 6.91 3.35 -13.62
CA SER A 149 7.15 3.73 -12.23
C SER A 149 6.89 2.58 -11.26
N ASN A 150 7.66 2.53 -10.19
CA ASN A 150 7.36 1.71 -9.01
C ASN A 150 7.15 2.56 -7.73
N GLU A 151 6.90 3.86 -7.88
CA GLU A 151 6.61 4.78 -6.79
C GLU A 151 5.09 5.01 -6.65
N SER A 152 4.48 4.44 -5.61
CA SER A 152 3.03 4.51 -5.38
C SER A 152 2.46 5.93 -5.31
N ALA A 153 3.22 6.89 -4.77
CA ALA A 153 2.75 8.27 -4.64
C ALA A 153 2.66 8.97 -5.99
N GLU A 154 3.61 8.70 -6.88
CA GLU A 154 3.63 9.27 -8.23
C GLU A 154 2.60 8.59 -9.12
N ILE A 155 2.48 7.25 -9.05
CA ILE A 155 1.44 6.51 -9.80
C ILE A 155 0.04 7.01 -9.41
N LEU A 156 -0.20 7.26 -8.11
CA LEU A 156 -1.47 7.85 -7.66
C LEU A 156 -1.73 9.19 -8.34
N ARG A 157 -0.73 10.08 -8.39
CA ARG A 157 -0.86 11.39 -9.05
C ARG A 157 -1.07 11.26 -10.55
N MET A 158 -0.35 10.36 -11.23
CA MET A 158 -0.56 10.05 -12.65
C MET A 158 -2.01 9.62 -12.91
N PHE A 159 -2.55 8.71 -12.08
CA PHE A 159 -3.93 8.24 -12.22
C PHE A 159 -4.96 9.34 -11.90
N SER A 160 -4.60 10.31 -11.07
CA SER A 160 -5.52 11.40 -10.71
C SER A 160 -5.83 12.33 -11.87
N THR A 161 -4.89 12.55 -12.80
CA THR A 161 -5.04 13.60 -13.83
C THR A 161 -4.72 13.13 -15.23
N GLU A 162 -3.68 12.33 -15.45
CA GLU A 162 -3.12 12.13 -16.79
C GLU A 162 -4.07 11.43 -17.78
N PHE A 163 -5.10 10.75 -17.27
CA PHE A 163 -6.10 10.05 -18.06
C PHE A 163 -7.45 10.80 -18.16
N ASP A 164 -7.55 12.04 -17.66
CA ASP A 164 -8.84 12.76 -17.59
C ASP A 164 -9.53 12.89 -18.95
N ASP A 165 -8.78 12.93 -20.05
CA ASP A 165 -9.32 13.08 -21.41
C ASP A 165 -9.93 11.76 -21.95
N LEU A 166 -9.69 10.64 -21.27
CA LEU A 166 -10.16 9.29 -21.65
C LEU A 166 -11.29 8.75 -20.77
N ILE A 167 -11.70 9.50 -19.74
CA ILE A 167 -12.70 9.07 -18.75
C ILE A 167 -13.92 9.99 -18.72
N ASP A 168 -15.04 9.44 -18.23
CA ASP A 168 -16.29 10.17 -18.04
C ASP A 168 -16.14 11.31 -17.03
N GLU A 169 -16.96 12.36 -17.21
CA GLU A 169 -16.98 13.56 -16.37
C GLU A 169 -17.15 13.26 -14.88
N LYS A 170 -17.99 12.27 -14.52
CA LYS A 170 -18.19 11.87 -13.11
C LYS A 170 -16.88 11.43 -12.43
N TYR A 171 -15.96 10.80 -13.16
CA TYR A 171 -14.66 10.38 -12.64
C TYR A 171 -13.62 11.49 -12.77
N ARG A 172 -13.68 12.27 -13.85
CA ARG A 172 -12.85 13.47 -14.04
C ARG A 172 -13.03 14.47 -12.90
N SER A 173 -14.28 14.69 -12.46
CA SER A 173 -14.62 15.62 -11.39
C SER A 173 -14.05 15.25 -10.00
N ILE A 174 -13.57 14.02 -9.83
CA ILE A 174 -12.85 13.59 -8.62
C ILE A 174 -11.40 14.09 -8.72
N VAL A 175 -11.09 15.14 -7.98
CA VAL A 175 -9.76 15.75 -7.92
C VAL A 175 -9.07 15.34 -6.62
N LEU A 176 -8.12 14.39 -6.71
CA LEU A 176 -7.42 13.86 -5.53
C LEU A 176 -6.33 14.79 -5.00
N TYR A 177 -5.84 15.73 -5.83
CA TYR A 177 -4.78 16.67 -5.49
C TYR A 177 -5.11 18.12 -5.90
N PRO A 178 -6.19 18.70 -5.33
CA PRO A 178 -6.72 20.00 -5.75
C PRO A 178 -5.76 21.14 -5.40
N GLU A 179 -5.66 22.11 -6.30
CA GLU A 179 -4.65 23.19 -6.25
C GLU A 179 -4.65 23.97 -4.93
N ASN A 180 -5.83 24.31 -4.42
CA ASN A 180 -6.01 25.09 -3.19
C ASN A 180 -5.63 24.32 -1.90
N LEU A 181 -5.45 22.99 -1.96
CA LEU A 181 -5.05 22.17 -0.81
C LEU A 181 -3.65 21.57 -0.93
N ARG A 182 -2.93 21.77 -2.05
CA ARG A 182 -1.64 21.11 -2.32
C ARG A 182 -0.64 21.23 -1.18
N SER A 183 -0.41 22.45 -0.68
CA SER A 183 0.53 22.67 0.42
C SER A 183 0.13 21.93 1.69
N GLN A 184 -1.16 21.92 2.03
CA GLN A 184 -1.68 21.21 3.22
C GLN A 184 -1.60 19.69 3.03
N ILE A 185 -1.89 19.20 1.82
CA ILE A 185 -1.77 17.79 1.45
C ILE A 185 -0.31 17.34 1.56
N ASP A 186 0.63 18.07 0.99
CA ASP A 186 2.06 17.72 1.00
C ASP A 186 2.63 17.72 2.41
N GLU A 187 2.32 18.75 3.22
CA GLU A 187 2.70 18.79 4.63
C GLU A 187 2.13 17.58 5.38
N THR A 188 0.83 17.31 5.20
CA THR A 188 0.16 16.21 5.89
C THR A 188 0.72 14.86 5.48
N ASN A 189 0.88 14.65 4.18
CA ASN A 189 1.38 13.40 3.61
C ASN A 189 2.83 13.12 4.02
N THR A 190 3.61 14.15 4.35
CA THR A 190 4.97 14.01 4.86
C THR A 190 4.98 13.35 6.24
N TRP A 191 4.24 13.90 7.20
CA TRP A 191 4.20 13.32 8.55
C TRP A 191 3.36 12.05 8.62
N HIS A 192 2.29 11.91 7.82
CA HIS A 192 1.58 10.63 7.65
C HIS A 192 2.52 9.55 7.12
N TYR A 193 3.33 9.85 6.11
CA TYR A 193 4.26 8.88 5.56
C TYR A 193 5.30 8.46 6.61
N ASP A 194 6.01 9.42 7.19
CA ASP A 194 7.13 9.08 8.06
C ASP A 194 6.67 8.47 9.39
N LEU A 195 5.66 9.07 10.04
CA LEU A 195 5.28 8.71 11.39
C LEU A 195 4.19 7.63 11.46
N ILE A 196 3.34 7.49 10.43
CA ILE A 196 2.24 6.51 10.43
C ILE A 196 2.49 5.38 9.42
N ASN A 197 2.51 5.70 8.12
CA ASN A 197 2.55 4.68 7.06
C ASN A 197 3.85 3.86 7.10
N ASN A 198 4.98 4.53 7.27
CA ASN A 198 6.28 3.92 7.45
C ASN A 198 6.58 3.66 8.94
N GLY A 199 5.96 4.42 9.85
CA GLY A 199 6.10 4.27 11.31
C GLY A 199 5.83 2.85 11.78
N VAL A 200 4.71 2.24 11.34
CA VAL A 200 4.39 0.83 11.70
C VAL A 200 5.48 -0.16 11.27
N TYR A 201 6.15 0.08 10.13
CA TYR A 201 7.26 -0.77 9.67
C TYR A 201 8.54 -0.47 10.45
N LYS A 202 8.82 0.80 10.77
CA LYS A 202 9.95 1.20 11.62
C LYS A 202 9.84 0.55 13.00
N SER A 203 8.65 0.46 13.58
CA SER A 203 8.38 -0.27 14.82
C SER A 203 8.50 -1.79 14.63
N GLY A 204 7.81 -2.36 13.64
CA GLY A 204 7.70 -3.81 13.48
C GLY A 204 8.99 -4.50 13.05
N PHE A 205 9.85 -3.82 12.30
CA PHE A 205 11.13 -4.36 11.86
C PHE A 205 12.32 -3.93 12.72
N ALA A 206 12.10 -3.15 13.78
CA ALA A 206 13.16 -2.81 14.71
C ALA A 206 13.79 -4.07 15.33
N THR A 207 15.13 -4.12 15.39
CA THR A 207 15.87 -5.26 15.98
C THR A 207 16.45 -4.94 17.37
N THR A 208 16.24 -3.72 17.87
CA THR A 208 16.61 -3.27 19.22
C THR A 208 15.40 -2.67 19.93
N ALA A 209 15.39 -2.72 21.26
CA ALA A 209 14.29 -2.18 22.07
C ALA A 209 14.20 -0.65 21.91
N GLU A 210 15.34 0.04 21.88
CA GLU A 210 15.43 1.49 21.77
C GLU A 210 14.89 2.00 20.43
N ALA A 211 15.18 1.29 19.32
CA ALA A 211 14.62 1.62 18.01
C ALA A 211 13.11 1.36 17.96
N TYR A 212 12.65 0.24 18.55
CA TYR A 212 11.23 -0.07 18.65
C TYR A 212 10.47 1.01 19.45
N GLU A 213 10.90 1.29 20.68
CA GLU A 213 10.24 2.22 21.60
C GLU A 213 10.13 3.63 21.00
N ARG A 214 11.22 4.15 20.43
CA ARG A 214 11.23 5.46 19.78
C ARG A 214 10.19 5.54 18.66
N ASN A 215 10.15 4.53 17.78
CA ASN A 215 9.25 4.55 16.62
C ASN A 215 7.80 4.29 16.99
N VAL A 216 7.53 3.37 17.93
CA VAL A 216 6.16 3.08 18.36
C VAL A 216 5.57 4.25 19.13
N ILE A 217 6.34 4.94 19.99
CA ILE A 217 5.86 6.15 20.68
C ILE A 217 5.53 7.25 19.65
N ALA A 218 6.44 7.55 18.72
CA ALA A 218 6.22 8.56 17.69
C ALA A 218 5.01 8.23 16.77
N LEU A 219 4.77 6.94 16.48
CA LEU A 219 3.59 6.48 15.77
C LEU A 219 2.30 6.84 16.52
N PHE A 220 2.23 6.54 17.82
CA PHE A 220 1.02 6.80 18.60
C PHE A 220 0.80 8.30 18.86
N GLU A 221 1.86 9.10 19.02
CA GLU A 221 1.74 10.57 19.04
C GLU A 221 1.17 11.11 17.72
N ALA A 222 1.59 10.55 16.59
CA ALA A 222 1.05 10.92 15.27
C ALA A 222 -0.41 10.46 15.08
N LEU A 223 -0.78 9.29 15.59
CA LEU A 223 -2.18 8.84 15.61
C LEU A 223 -3.05 9.73 16.51
N ASP A 224 -2.54 10.18 17.66
CA ASP A 224 -3.23 11.13 18.54
C ASP A 224 -3.45 12.48 17.84
N LYS A 225 -2.47 12.95 17.06
CA LYS A 225 -2.60 14.14 16.20
C LYS A 225 -3.67 13.92 15.11
N ALA A 226 -3.67 12.77 14.44
CA ALA A 226 -4.64 12.44 13.40
C ALA A 226 -6.07 12.33 13.95
N GLU A 227 -6.24 11.70 15.11
CA GLU A 227 -7.50 11.62 15.84
C GLU A 227 -8.01 13.02 16.19
N LYS A 228 -7.15 13.88 16.75
CA LYS A 228 -7.54 15.26 17.08
C LYS A 228 -8.02 16.01 15.83
N HIS A 229 -7.29 15.91 14.71
CA HIS A 229 -7.66 16.53 13.44
C HIS A 229 -9.06 16.10 12.98
N LEU A 230 -9.33 14.79 12.95
CA LEU A 230 -10.62 14.26 12.49
C LEU A 230 -11.78 14.57 13.46
N ARG A 231 -11.54 14.70 14.76
CA ARG A 231 -12.56 15.17 15.72
C ARG A 231 -12.93 16.64 15.51
N GLU A 232 -11.96 17.46 15.12
CA GLU A 232 -12.14 18.90 14.91
C GLU A 232 -12.68 19.22 13.50
N GLN A 233 -12.56 18.29 12.55
CA GLN A 233 -13.11 18.38 11.21
C GLN A 233 -14.65 18.42 11.23
N LYS A 234 -15.22 19.49 10.66
CA LYS A 234 -16.67 19.72 10.60
C LYS A 234 -17.23 19.82 9.19
N ASP A 235 -16.37 20.03 8.20
CA ASP A 235 -16.77 20.37 6.84
C ASP A 235 -17.02 19.14 5.96
N GLY A 236 -16.86 17.93 6.48
CA GLY A 236 -17.23 16.71 5.78
C GLY A 236 -16.57 15.47 6.40
N PRO A 237 -16.84 14.28 5.82
CA PRO A 237 -16.40 13.02 6.40
C PRO A 237 -14.95 12.63 6.02
N TYR A 238 -14.23 13.48 5.28
CA TYR A 238 -12.86 13.20 4.81
C TYR A 238 -11.84 14.16 5.41
N TRP A 239 -10.56 13.85 5.23
CA TRP A 239 -9.46 14.55 5.88
C TRP A 239 -9.51 16.08 5.68
N PHE A 240 -9.73 16.53 4.45
CA PHE A 240 -9.85 17.95 4.10
C PHE A 240 -11.30 18.39 3.79
N GLY A 241 -12.29 17.76 4.43
CA GLY A 241 -13.69 18.19 4.37
C GLY A 241 -14.56 17.30 3.47
N LYS A 242 -15.19 17.89 2.46
CA LYS A 242 -16.28 17.25 1.67
C LYS A 242 -15.83 16.24 0.62
N ASN A 243 -14.58 16.32 0.17
CA ASN A 243 -14.08 15.52 -0.94
C ASN A 243 -12.89 14.66 -0.50
N ILE A 244 -12.81 13.44 -1.05
CA ILE A 244 -11.68 12.55 -0.88
C ILE A 244 -10.45 13.16 -1.57
N THR A 245 -9.31 13.16 -0.88
CA THR A 245 -8.01 13.51 -1.48
C THR A 245 -7.04 12.33 -1.46
N GLU A 246 -5.86 12.49 -2.05
CA GLU A 246 -4.78 11.51 -1.96
C GLU A 246 -4.36 11.24 -0.50
N THR A 247 -4.57 12.20 0.41
CA THR A 247 -4.29 12.04 1.84
C THR A 247 -5.17 10.97 2.45
N ASP A 248 -6.46 10.92 2.09
CA ASP A 248 -7.37 9.90 2.60
C ASP A 248 -6.95 8.50 2.15
N ILE A 249 -6.65 8.34 0.87
CA ILE A 249 -6.18 7.08 0.29
C ILE A 249 -4.90 6.60 0.99
N ARG A 250 -3.94 7.51 1.19
CA ARG A 250 -2.63 7.17 1.77
C ARG A 250 -2.71 6.79 3.24
N LEU A 251 -3.57 7.43 4.02
CA LEU A 251 -3.78 7.08 5.44
C LEU A 251 -4.60 5.80 5.58
N TYR A 252 -5.67 5.65 4.80
CA TYR A 252 -6.61 4.53 4.86
C TYR A 252 -5.90 3.19 4.76
N VAL A 253 -5.01 3.04 3.77
CA VAL A 253 -4.33 1.77 3.51
C VAL A 253 -3.49 1.29 4.71
N THR A 254 -3.05 2.20 5.58
CA THR A 254 -2.39 1.84 6.84
C THR A 254 -3.42 1.52 7.91
N LEU A 255 -4.43 2.36 8.14
CA LEU A 255 -5.39 2.13 9.23
C LEU A 255 -6.19 0.84 9.06
N ILE A 256 -6.61 0.50 7.83
CA ILE A 256 -7.37 -0.72 7.56
C ILE A 256 -6.58 -2.01 7.84
N ARG A 257 -5.24 -1.91 7.93
CA ARG A 257 -4.32 -3.01 8.28
C ARG A 257 -3.89 -2.96 9.75
N PHE A 258 -4.26 -1.92 10.48
CA PHE A 258 -3.74 -1.66 11.81
C PHE A 258 -4.18 -2.74 12.80
N ASP A 259 -5.49 -2.89 13.01
CA ASP A 259 -6.00 -3.91 13.94
C ASP A 259 -5.75 -5.35 13.44
N PRO A 260 -5.97 -5.68 12.14
CA PRO A 260 -5.78 -7.05 11.66
C PRO A 260 -4.33 -7.54 11.62
N VAL A 261 -3.35 -6.63 11.62
CA VAL A 261 -1.94 -6.97 11.47
C VAL A 261 -1.06 -6.18 12.43
N TYR A 262 -1.01 -4.86 12.31
CA TYR A 262 0.07 -4.06 12.93
C TYR A 262 0.06 -4.08 14.46
N VAL A 263 -1.12 -4.17 15.09
CA VAL A 263 -1.23 -4.27 16.55
C VAL A 263 -0.41 -5.44 17.08
N GLN A 264 -0.65 -6.66 16.56
CA GLN A 264 0.03 -7.86 17.04
C GLN A 264 1.37 -8.09 16.32
N HIS A 265 1.37 -8.10 15.00
CA HIS A 265 2.54 -8.51 14.19
C HIS A 265 3.68 -7.51 14.29
N PHE A 266 3.38 -6.22 14.27
CA PHE A 266 4.37 -5.14 14.41
C PHE A 266 4.44 -4.55 15.82
N LYS A 267 3.76 -5.17 16.80
CA LYS A 267 3.72 -4.73 18.19
C LYS A 267 3.26 -3.27 18.34
N CYS A 268 2.47 -2.76 17.41
CA CYS A 268 1.91 -1.40 17.50
C CYS A 268 0.68 -1.42 18.42
N ASN A 269 0.88 -1.71 19.71
CA ASN A 269 -0.19 -2.17 20.60
C ASN A 269 -0.44 -1.28 21.83
N ILE A 270 -0.03 -0.01 21.82
CA ILE A 270 -0.43 0.94 22.89
C ILE A 270 -1.96 1.06 22.95
N ARG A 271 -2.62 1.05 21.79
CA ARG A 271 -4.08 0.87 21.59
C ARG A 271 -4.37 0.44 20.15
N ASP A 272 -5.53 -0.15 19.90
CA ASP A 272 -6.00 -0.43 18.53
C ASP A 272 -6.82 0.76 17.97
N ILE A 273 -7.15 0.74 16.67
CA ILE A 273 -7.98 1.77 16.05
C ILE A 273 -9.42 1.67 16.56
N ARG A 274 -10.00 0.47 16.56
CA ARG A 274 -11.43 0.27 16.86
C ARG A 274 -11.87 0.73 18.25
N SER A 275 -11.00 0.59 19.27
CA SER A 275 -11.30 0.92 20.67
C SER A 275 -10.55 2.18 21.13
N GLY A 276 -9.39 2.48 20.54
CA GLY A 276 -8.52 3.58 20.98
C GLY A 276 -8.73 4.91 20.27
N TYR A 277 -9.32 4.90 19.07
CA TYR A 277 -9.39 6.09 18.20
C TYR A 277 -10.76 6.26 17.53
N PRO A 278 -11.76 6.82 18.25
CA PRO A 278 -13.14 6.90 17.76
C PRO A 278 -13.30 7.64 16.42
N ALA A 279 -12.63 8.78 16.21
CA ALA A 279 -12.76 9.55 14.97
C ALA A 279 -12.05 8.85 13.80
N LEU A 280 -10.84 8.32 14.01
CA LEU A 280 -10.15 7.52 12.99
C LEU A 280 -10.93 6.26 12.64
N HIS A 281 -11.51 5.56 13.63
CA HIS A 281 -12.30 4.36 13.41
C HIS A 281 -13.57 4.67 12.61
N LYS A 282 -14.28 5.76 12.93
CA LYS A 282 -15.44 6.23 12.17
C LYS A 282 -15.05 6.62 10.74
N TRP A 283 -13.98 7.41 10.58
CA TRP A 283 -13.47 7.85 9.28
C TRP A 283 -13.07 6.68 8.38
N MET A 284 -12.32 5.71 8.92
CA MET A 284 -11.87 4.52 8.19
C MET A 284 -13.06 3.67 7.72
N ARG A 285 -14.06 3.46 8.58
CA ARG A 285 -15.29 2.73 8.24
C ARG A 285 -16.13 3.45 7.19
N ASN A 286 -16.23 4.78 7.26
CA ASN A 286 -16.88 5.56 6.21
C ASN A 286 -16.22 5.29 4.85
N LEU A 287 -14.88 5.34 4.78
CA LEU A 287 -14.16 5.03 3.54
C LEU A 287 -14.41 3.59 3.08
N TYR A 288 -14.26 2.60 3.97
CA TYR A 288 -14.44 1.19 3.63
C TYR A 288 -15.87 0.89 3.16
N TRP A 289 -16.89 1.28 3.90
CA TRP A 289 -18.26 0.83 3.63
C TRP A 289 -18.98 1.65 2.56
N ASN A 290 -18.71 2.96 2.46
CA ASN A 290 -19.44 3.84 1.53
C ASN A 290 -18.76 3.97 0.16
N HIS A 291 -17.56 3.40 -0.04
CA HIS A 291 -16.84 3.52 -1.29
C HIS A 291 -16.25 2.18 -1.77
N ALA A 292 -16.78 1.69 -2.90
CA ALA A 292 -16.32 0.47 -3.56
C ALA A 292 -14.82 0.49 -3.90
N ALA A 293 -14.22 1.68 -4.11
CA ALA A 293 -12.79 1.83 -4.35
C ALA A 293 -11.91 1.43 -3.17
N PHE A 294 -12.43 1.51 -1.95
CA PHE A 294 -11.73 1.15 -0.71
C PHE A 294 -12.11 -0.27 -0.28
N LYS A 295 -13.41 -0.61 -0.29
CA LYS A 295 -13.92 -1.95 0.07
C LYS A 295 -13.30 -3.04 -0.80
N ASP A 296 -13.48 -2.93 -2.11
CA ASP A 296 -13.22 -4.05 -3.03
C ASP A 296 -11.72 -4.18 -3.34
N THR A 297 -10.90 -3.21 -2.90
CA THR A 297 -9.44 -3.26 -2.99
C THR A 297 -8.77 -3.66 -1.67
N THR A 298 -9.58 -4.06 -0.67
CA THR A 298 -9.14 -4.54 0.65
C THR A 298 -9.45 -6.04 0.78
N GLN A 299 -8.43 -6.88 0.60
CA GLN A 299 -8.54 -8.34 0.72
C GLN A 299 -7.85 -8.79 2.02
N PHE A 300 -8.62 -9.10 3.06
CA PHE A 300 -8.09 -9.32 4.41
C PHE A 300 -7.28 -10.61 4.55
N GLU A 301 -7.59 -11.67 3.81
CA GLU A 301 -6.81 -12.91 3.80
C GLU A 301 -5.41 -12.66 3.25
N HIS A 302 -5.27 -11.99 2.10
CA HIS A 302 -3.99 -11.57 1.55
C HIS A 302 -3.21 -10.71 2.53
N ILE A 303 -3.87 -9.72 3.14
CA ILE A 303 -3.27 -8.85 4.17
C ILE A 303 -2.73 -9.72 5.32
N LYS A 304 -3.55 -10.54 5.97
CA LYS A 304 -3.14 -11.28 7.17
C LYS A 304 -2.09 -12.34 6.83
N TRP A 305 -2.30 -13.12 5.76
CA TRP A 305 -1.38 -14.19 5.37
C TRP A 305 -0.03 -13.64 4.92
N HIS A 306 0.00 -12.57 4.12
CA HIS A 306 1.27 -11.96 3.70
C HIS A 306 2.13 -11.59 4.90
N TYR A 307 1.62 -10.76 5.81
CA TYR A 307 2.44 -10.25 6.90
C TYR A 307 2.87 -11.35 7.86
N THR A 308 1.93 -12.21 8.25
CA THR A 308 2.19 -13.20 9.31
C THR A 308 2.96 -14.41 8.81
N ARG A 309 2.90 -14.73 7.51
CA ARG A 309 3.56 -15.92 6.95
C ARG A 309 4.82 -15.62 6.15
N SER A 310 4.99 -14.40 5.64
CA SER A 310 6.19 -14.01 4.89
C SER A 310 7.30 -13.43 5.78
N HIS A 311 6.94 -12.84 6.92
CA HIS A 311 7.91 -12.24 7.84
C HIS A 311 8.35 -13.23 8.92
N THR A 312 9.00 -14.33 8.52
CA THR A 312 9.44 -15.39 9.42
C THR A 312 10.44 -14.92 10.48
N GLN A 313 11.14 -13.80 10.26
CA GLN A 313 12.00 -13.17 11.25
C GLN A 313 11.24 -12.54 12.41
N ILE A 314 9.96 -12.18 12.22
CA ILE A 314 9.06 -11.68 13.26
C ILE A 314 8.20 -12.81 13.84
N ASN A 315 7.68 -13.67 12.95
CA ASN A 315 6.78 -14.77 13.28
C ASN A 315 7.32 -16.10 12.73
N PRO A 316 8.26 -16.77 13.44
CA PRO A 316 8.99 -17.92 12.91
C PRO A 316 8.14 -19.12 12.51
N LEU A 317 6.99 -19.31 13.16
CA LEU A 317 6.07 -20.42 12.89
C LEU A 317 5.05 -20.11 11.78
N SER A 318 5.06 -18.89 11.24
CA SER A 318 4.12 -18.44 10.19
C SER A 318 2.65 -18.68 10.54
N ILE A 319 2.29 -18.62 11.83
CA ILE A 319 0.91 -18.76 12.29
C ILE A 319 0.19 -17.44 12.09
N THR A 320 -0.92 -17.46 11.35
CA THR A 320 -1.79 -16.29 11.17
C THR A 320 -2.80 -16.22 12.32
N PRO A 321 -2.83 -15.13 13.11
CA PRO A 321 -3.86 -14.94 14.12
C PRO A 321 -5.27 -14.92 13.50
N VAL A 322 -6.22 -15.57 14.17
CA VAL A 322 -7.63 -15.56 13.74
C VAL A 322 -8.23 -14.17 13.90
N GLY A 323 -7.91 -13.50 15.01
CA GLY A 323 -8.45 -12.18 15.34
C GLY A 323 -7.76 -11.02 14.62
N PRO A 324 -8.22 -9.79 14.90
CA PRO A 324 -9.46 -9.49 15.62
C PRO A 324 -10.69 -9.83 14.76
N LEU A 325 -11.81 -10.17 15.40
CA LEU A 325 -13.07 -10.46 14.73
C LEU A 325 -14.11 -9.37 15.09
N PRO A 326 -14.81 -8.78 14.11
CA PRO A 326 -14.54 -8.87 12.67
C PRO A 326 -13.24 -8.14 12.29
N ASN A 327 -12.75 -8.35 11.05
CA ASN A 327 -11.56 -7.65 10.54
C ASN A 327 -11.78 -6.12 10.50
N ILE A 328 -12.98 -5.68 10.14
CA ILE A 328 -13.48 -4.31 10.26
C ILE A 328 -14.91 -4.37 10.81
N MET A 329 -15.27 -3.46 11.73
CA MET A 329 -16.63 -3.37 12.28
C MET A 329 -17.58 -2.72 11.26
N GLU A 330 -18.88 -3.02 11.39
CA GLU A 330 -19.91 -2.37 10.58
C GLU A 330 -19.99 -0.85 10.89
N LEU A 331 -20.68 -0.10 10.03
CA LEU A 331 -20.96 1.30 10.29
C LEU A 331 -21.69 1.46 11.64
N ASP A 332 -21.31 2.50 12.39
CA ASP A 332 -21.90 2.90 13.68
C ASP A 332 -21.83 1.87 14.83
N GLU A 333 -21.25 0.68 14.62
CA GLU A 333 -20.93 -0.23 15.72
C GLU A 333 -19.78 0.31 16.57
N GLU A 334 -19.91 0.24 17.90
CA GLU A 334 -18.82 0.53 18.83
C GLU A 334 -18.34 -0.74 19.49
N VAL A 335 -17.07 -0.76 19.90
CA VAL A 335 -16.52 -1.89 20.66
C VAL A 335 -17.29 -1.96 21.99
N PRO A 336 -17.98 -3.07 22.30
CA PRO A 336 -18.73 -3.17 23.54
C PRO A 336 -17.77 -2.97 24.72
N ALA A 337 -18.04 -1.98 25.56
CA ALA A 337 -17.40 -1.91 26.87
C ALA A 337 -17.84 -3.15 27.65
N VAL A 338 -16.93 -4.09 27.87
CA VAL A 338 -17.21 -5.23 28.75
C VAL A 338 -17.34 -4.66 30.15
N ALA A 339 -18.58 -4.37 30.56
CA ALA A 339 -18.88 -4.22 31.97
C ALA A 339 -18.55 -5.57 32.61
N ALA A 340 -17.48 -5.61 33.40
CA ALA A 340 -17.22 -6.76 34.25
C ALA A 340 -18.49 -6.99 35.07
N LYS A 341 -19.18 -8.11 34.84
CA LYS A 341 -20.10 -8.63 35.86
C LYS A 341 -19.19 -8.97 37.04
N ILE A 342 -19.15 -8.07 38.02
CA ILE A 342 -18.57 -8.32 39.34
C ILE A 342 -19.36 -9.45 39.99
#